data_AF-A0A969STB5-F1
#
_entry.id   AF-A0A969STB5-F1
#
_cell.length_a   1.000
_cell.length_b   1.000
_cell.length_c   1.000
_cell.angle_alpha   90.00
_cell.angle_beta   90.00
_cell.angle_gamma   90.00
#
_symmetry.space_group_name_H-M   'P 1'
#
loop_
_entity.id
_entity.type
_entity.pdbx_description
1 polymer ?
#
loop_
_entity_poly.entity_id
_entity_poly.type
_entity_poly.pdbx_seq_one_letter_code
_entity_poly.pdbx_strand_id
1 'polypeptide(L)'
;MRDATLEVVTKIHSHGNADTLEICDILGYKSVTKMGTFQEGDIVIYVRPDSVFPVVPWAEPYRRNCEKRVKTSRLRGEWSEGVLIPLSALPDDLGAVIKSMAIGDDVGPLLNIFHYEPPIPQEMDAKGYLPFSIPKTDEEQYQNLEGKLPFGQLCDLDLKVDGMSTSFYYEIESKSFGVLGRELEMREEAVNNYTIMVDKYDIKNKLTEYCEKMKFHFVFVVKHMV
;
A
#
# COMPACT_ATOMS: atom_id res chain seq x y z
N MET A 1 1.21 -4.27 3.78
CA MET A 1 1.84 -3.69 2.57
C MET A 1 3.34 -3.88 2.70
N ARG A 2 4.07 -4.20 1.62
CA ARG A 2 5.54 -4.35 1.67
C ARG A 2 6.19 -3.04 1.28
N ASP A 3 6.49 -2.16 2.23
CA ASP A 3 6.96 -0.81 1.95
C ASP A 3 8.42 -0.74 1.48
N ALA A 4 9.25 -1.68 1.93
CA ALA A 4 10.62 -1.80 1.46
C ALA A 4 11.00 -3.27 1.28
N THR A 5 11.45 -3.68 0.09
CA THR A 5 11.86 -5.06 -0.18
C THR A 5 13.27 -5.13 -0.73
N LEU A 6 13.93 -6.27 -0.51
CA LEU A 6 15.16 -6.61 -1.21
C LEU A 6 14.85 -6.97 -2.65
N GLU A 7 15.43 -6.28 -3.61
CA GLU A 7 15.16 -6.48 -5.03
C GLU A 7 16.46 -6.38 -5.84
N VAL A 8 16.40 -6.75 -7.12
CA VAL A 8 17.54 -6.73 -8.03
C VAL A 8 17.31 -5.71 -9.14
N VAL A 9 18.28 -4.82 -9.37
CA VAL A 9 18.25 -3.91 -10.51
C VAL A 9 18.34 -4.72 -11.80
N THR A 10 17.28 -4.72 -12.60
CA THR A 10 17.18 -5.58 -13.79
C THR A 10 17.86 -4.96 -15.00
N LYS A 11 17.78 -3.63 -15.13
CA LYS A 11 18.35 -2.90 -16.27
C LYS A 11 18.66 -1.46 -15.89
N ILE A 12 19.69 -0.87 -16.50
CA ILE A 12 20.03 0.54 -16.33
C ILE A 12 20.05 1.24 -17.68
N HIS A 13 19.41 2.40 -17.75
CA HIS A 13 19.37 3.25 -18.94
C HIS A 13 19.98 4.62 -18.63
N SER A 14 20.72 5.17 -19.58
CA SER A 14 21.14 6.57 -19.50
C SER A 14 19.92 7.49 -19.56
N HIS A 15 19.88 8.52 -18.70
CA HIS A 15 18.80 9.49 -18.74
C HIS A 15 18.92 10.39 -19.98
N GLY A 16 17.96 10.33 -20.90
CA GLY A 16 18.06 11.00 -22.22
C GLY A 16 18.24 12.52 -22.16
N ASN A 17 17.79 13.17 -21.09
CA ASN A 17 17.91 14.62 -20.87
C ASN A 17 18.73 15.01 -19.61
N ALA A 18 19.62 14.16 -19.10
CA ALA A 18 20.44 14.48 -17.92
C ALA A 18 21.79 13.75 -17.90
N ASP A 19 22.88 14.51 -17.76
CA ASP A 19 24.24 13.96 -17.82
C ASP A 19 24.70 13.27 -16.53
N THR A 20 23.99 13.49 -15.43
CA THR A 20 24.37 12.97 -14.10
C THR A 20 23.40 11.94 -13.55
N LEU A 21 22.38 11.55 -14.31
CA LEU A 21 21.31 10.67 -13.86
C LEU A 21 21.20 9.44 -14.77
N GLU A 22 20.74 8.34 -14.17
CA GLU A 22 20.41 7.10 -14.84
C GLU A 22 19.03 6.62 -14.38
N ILE A 23 18.43 5.72 -15.13
CA ILE A 23 17.12 5.13 -14.84
C ILE A 23 17.33 3.65 -14.60
N CYS A 24 17.06 3.20 -13.39
CA CYS A 24 17.11 1.81 -13.01
C CYS A 24 15.71 1.20 -13.11
N ASP A 25 15.58 0.10 -13.86
CA ASP A 25 14.41 -0.75 -13.86
C ASP A 25 14.48 -1.69 -12.63
N ILE A 26 13.39 -1.76 -11.86
CA ILE A 26 13.28 -2.52 -10.62
C ILE A 26 11.86 -3.07 -10.48
N LEU A 27 11.70 -4.40 -10.48
CA LEU A 27 10.39 -5.03 -10.70
C LEU A 27 9.73 -4.42 -11.97
N GLY A 28 8.43 -4.09 -11.90
CA GLY A 28 7.74 -3.32 -12.94
C GLY A 28 7.85 -1.79 -12.84
N TYR A 29 8.79 -1.24 -12.06
CA TYR A 29 8.93 0.21 -11.84
C TYR A 29 10.24 0.78 -12.38
N LYS A 30 10.30 2.10 -12.50
CA LYS A 30 11.50 2.86 -12.85
C LYS A 30 11.91 3.78 -11.71
N SER A 31 13.17 3.77 -11.33
CA SER A 31 13.72 4.71 -10.33
C SER A 31 14.88 5.49 -10.92
N VAL A 32 14.81 6.82 -10.84
CA VAL A 32 15.90 7.69 -11.30
C VAL A 32 16.96 7.80 -10.21
N THR A 33 18.21 7.49 -10.53
CA THR A 33 19.34 7.50 -9.60
C THR A 33 20.47 8.35 -10.16
N LYS A 34 21.46 8.68 -9.32
CA LYS A 34 22.68 9.34 -9.79
C LYS A 34 23.51 8.35 -10.59
N MET A 35 24.07 8.79 -11.71
CA MET A 35 24.87 7.94 -12.60
C MET A 35 26.01 7.25 -11.84
N GLY A 36 26.17 5.94 -12.07
CA GLY A 36 27.21 5.11 -11.48
C GLY A 36 26.96 4.74 -10.01
N THR A 37 25.73 4.90 -9.52
CA THR A 37 25.39 4.45 -8.16
C THR A 37 25.16 2.95 -8.12
N PHE A 38 24.59 2.38 -9.19
CA PHE A 38 24.21 0.98 -9.28
C PHE A 38 24.72 0.34 -10.58
N GLN A 39 24.72 -0.99 -10.61
CA GLN A 39 24.97 -1.82 -11.78
C GLN A 39 23.82 -2.82 -11.99
N GLU A 40 23.65 -3.29 -13.22
CA GLU A 40 22.68 -4.35 -13.51
C GLU A 40 23.04 -5.62 -12.72
N GLY A 41 22.06 -6.20 -12.03
CA GLY A 41 22.26 -7.33 -11.12
C GLY A 41 22.56 -6.95 -9.66
N ASP A 42 22.71 -5.66 -9.34
CA ASP A 42 22.91 -5.24 -7.95
C ASP A 42 21.69 -5.56 -7.09
N ILE A 43 21.95 -6.11 -5.91
CA ILE A 43 20.94 -6.29 -4.86
C ILE A 43 20.80 -4.98 -4.09
N VAL A 44 19.59 -4.46 -4.06
CA VAL A 44 19.24 -3.15 -3.50
C VAL A 44 18.00 -3.27 -2.62
N ILE A 45 17.78 -2.27 -1.77
CA ILE A 45 16.50 -2.12 -1.09
C ILE A 45 15.66 -1.17 -1.93
N TYR A 46 14.53 -1.67 -2.42
CA TYR A 46 13.53 -0.87 -3.12
C TYR A 46 12.48 -0.38 -2.13
N VAL A 47 12.43 0.94 -1.94
CA VAL A 47 11.41 1.62 -1.12
C VAL A 47 10.31 2.13 -2.03
N ARG A 48 9.08 1.66 -1.80
CA ARG A 48 7.94 1.92 -2.69
C ARG A 48 7.40 3.36 -2.52
N PRO A 49 6.65 3.86 -3.53
CA PRO A 49 5.83 5.05 -3.36
C PRO A 49 4.91 4.94 -2.15
N ASP A 50 4.62 6.11 -1.56
CA ASP A 50 3.85 6.29 -0.33
C ASP A 50 4.49 5.73 0.94
N SER A 51 5.71 5.20 0.91
CA SER A 51 6.44 4.82 2.13
C SER A 51 7.09 6.03 2.83
N VAL A 52 7.30 5.93 4.15
CA VAL A 52 7.88 6.97 5.01
C VAL A 52 9.20 6.47 5.59
N PHE A 53 10.24 7.28 5.46
CA PHE A 53 11.56 7.00 6.03
C PHE A 53 11.64 7.35 7.52
N PRO A 54 12.40 6.57 8.31
CA PRO A 54 12.66 6.87 9.72
C PRO A 54 13.51 8.14 9.94
N VAL A 55 13.36 8.76 11.11
CA VAL A 55 14.15 9.93 11.52
C VAL A 55 15.50 9.49 12.10
N VAL A 56 16.39 8.99 11.25
CA VAL A 56 17.72 8.47 11.64
C VAL A 56 18.81 8.90 10.64
N PRO A 57 20.10 8.96 11.07
CA PRO A 57 21.18 9.52 10.24
C PRO A 57 21.35 8.86 8.87
N TRP A 58 21.28 7.52 8.78
CA TRP A 58 21.46 6.81 7.52
C TRP A 58 20.35 7.12 6.51
N ALA A 59 19.16 7.47 6.98
CA ALA A 59 17.98 7.75 6.16
C ALA A 59 17.88 9.23 5.73
N GLU A 60 18.68 10.13 6.32
CA GLU A 60 18.62 11.57 6.07
C GLU A 60 18.76 11.95 4.58
N PRO A 61 19.68 11.36 3.78
CA PRO A 61 19.82 11.70 2.37
C PRO A 61 18.54 11.47 1.56
N TYR A 62 17.78 10.43 1.89
CA TYR A 62 16.55 10.04 1.19
C TYR A 62 15.36 10.89 1.65
N ARG A 63 15.35 11.34 2.91
CA ARG A 63 14.30 12.18 3.48
C ARG A 63 14.23 13.59 2.92
N ARG A 64 15.36 14.18 2.51
CA ARG A 64 15.41 15.56 1.97
C ARG A 64 14.47 15.77 0.79
N ASN A 65 14.31 14.74 -0.05
CA ASN A 65 13.42 14.79 -1.23
C ASN A 65 12.05 14.12 -0.97
N CYS A 66 11.87 13.50 0.20
CA CYS A 66 10.70 12.70 0.56
C CYS A 66 10.20 13.05 1.97
N GLU A 67 10.13 14.35 2.31
CA GLU A 67 9.95 14.83 3.70
C GLU A 67 8.73 14.21 4.41
N LYS A 68 7.61 14.08 3.70
CA LYS A 68 6.38 13.43 4.22
C LYS A 68 6.33 11.95 3.90
N ARG A 69 6.65 11.59 2.65
CA ARG A 69 6.61 10.23 2.09
C ARG A 69 7.32 10.22 0.74
N VAL A 70 7.72 9.04 0.29
CA VAL A 70 8.19 8.81 -1.07
C VAL A 70 7.04 9.07 -2.04
N LYS A 71 7.27 9.90 -3.04
CA LYS A 71 6.29 10.21 -4.07
C LYS A 71 6.77 9.72 -5.41
N THR A 72 5.85 9.21 -6.22
CA THR A 72 6.07 9.13 -7.65
C THR A 72 6.30 10.53 -8.20
N SER A 73 7.36 10.70 -8.98
CA SER A 73 7.74 11.99 -9.55
C SER A 73 8.18 11.83 -11.00
N ARG A 74 8.22 12.95 -11.73
CA ARG A 74 8.82 13.01 -13.05
C ARG A 74 10.06 13.88 -13.00
N LEU A 75 11.22 13.29 -13.32
CA LEU A 75 12.47 14.02 -13.44
C LEU A 75 12.76 14.20 -14.92
N ARG A 76 12.69 15.45 -15.40
CA ARG A 76 13.01 15.83 -16.78
C ARG A 76 12.30 14.97 -17.85
N GLY A 77 11.06 14.58 -17.57
CA GLY A 77 10.19 13.82 -18.47
C GLY A 77 10.10 12.33 -18.15
N GLU A 78 11.06 11.79 -17.40
CA GLU A 78 11.12 10.36 -17.07
C GLU A 78 10.47 10.08 -15.71
N TRP A 79 9.77 8.95 -15.60
CA TRP A 79 9.14 8.53 -14.34
C TRP A 79 10.19 8.04 -13.34
N SER A 80 10.00 8.42 -12.08
CA SER A 80 10.73 7.89 -10.93
C SER A 80 9.72 7.50 -9.84
N GLU A 81 9.61 6.19 -9.62
CA GLU A 81 8.63 5.52 -8.78
C GLU A 81 9.35 4.73 -7.69
N GLY A 82 9.49 5.35 -6.53
CA GLY A 82 10.20 4.77 -5.40
C GLY A 82 11.64 5.27 -5.28
N VAL A 83 12.38 4.68 -4.33
CA VAL A 83 13.77 5.03 -4.02
C VAL A 83 14.58 3.74 -3.91
N LEU A 84 15.77 3.72 -4.52
CA LEU A 84 16.75 2.63 -4.38
C LEU A 84 17.80 2.98 -3.34
N ILE A 85 18.09 2.03 -2.46
CA ILE A 85 19.08 2.16 -1.39
C ILE A 85 20.12 1.05 -1.57
N PRO A 86 21.41 1.40 -1.76
CA PRO A 86 22.46 0.39 -1.79
C PRO A 86 22.66 -0.18 -0.38
N LEU A 87 22.95 -1.48 -0.29
CA LEU A 87 23.19 -2.14 1.01
C LEU A 87 24.36 -1.54 1.79
N SER A 88 25.29 -0.88 1.10
CA SER A 88 26.42 -0.15 1.71
C SER A 88 26.04 1.16 2.41
N ALA A 89 24.83 1.69 2.15
CA ALA A 89 24.33 2.89 2.83
C ALA A 89 23.71 2.59 4.20
N LEU A 90 23.52 1.33 4.55
CA LEU A 90 22.97 0.92 5.82
C LEU A 90 24.05 0.85 6.92
N PRO A 91 23.68 1.07 8.19
CA PRO A 91 24.52 0.71 9.33
C PRO A 91 24.93 -0.78 9.28
N ASP A 92 26.15 -1.11 9.75
CA ASP A 92 26.75 -2.44 9.61
C ASP A 92 25.90 -3.56 10.23
N ASP A 93 25.27 -3.29 11.38
CA ASP A 93 24.40 -4.23 12.09
C ASP A 93 23.13 -4.56 11.29
N LEU A 94 22.45 -3.54 10.75
CA LEU A 94 21.29 -3.72 9.88
C LEU A 94 21.68 -4.36 8.54
N GLY A 95 22.77 -3.90 7.95
CA GLY A 95 23.27 -4.39 6.68
C GLY A 95 23.66 -5.86 6.72
N ALA A 96 24.23 -6.35 7.82
CA ALA A 96 24.57 -7.77 7.99
C ALA A 96 23.33 -8.66 8.05
N VAL A 97 22.29 -8.24 8.80
CA VAL A 97 21.03 -8.97 8.89
C VAL A 97 20.34 -9.01 7.53
N ILE A 98 20.21 -7.87 6.86
CA ILE A 98 19.52 -7.77 5.57
C ILE A 98 20.24 -8.57 4.47
N LYS A 99 21.57 -8.59 4.45
CA LYS A 99 22.34 -9.42 3.50
C LYS A 99 22.07 -10.93 3.61
N SER A 100 21.54 -11.39 4.75
CA SER A 100 21.18 -12.79 4.96
C SER A 100 19.75 -13.15 4.51
N MET A 101 18.94 -12.15 4.15
CA MET A 101 17.56 -12.30 3.71
C MET A 101 17.48 -12.60 2.20
N ALA A 102 16.32 -13.11 1.75
CA ALA A 102 16.10 -13.46 0.36
C ALA A 102 15.59 -12.27 -0.47
N ILE A 103 15.84 -12.31 -1.78
CA ILE A 103 15.23 -11.38 -2.73
C ILE A 103 13.69 -11.52 -2.64
N GLY A 104 13.01 -10.39 -2.56
CA GLY A 104 11.57 -10.25 -2.38
C GLY A 104 11.11 -10.17 -0.93
N ASP A 105 12.00 -10.36 0.06
CA ASP A 105 11.65 -10.24 1.48
C ASP A 105 11.37 -8.78 1.86
N ASP A 106 10.38 -8.59 2.74
CA ASP A 106 10.04 -7.29 3.31
C ASP A 106 11.01 -6.92 4.44
N VAL A 107 11.79 -5.88 4.21
CA VAL A 107 12.78 -5.32 5.15
C VAL A 107 12.30 -4.01 5.77
N GLY A 108 11.12 -3.51 5.38
CA GLY A 108 10.53 -2.28 5.91
C GLY A 108 10.45 -2.24 7.43
N PRO A 109 9.91 -3.28 8.09
CA PRO A 109 9.83 -3.33 9.55
C PRO A 109 11.18 -3.22 10.25
N LEU A 110 12.24 -3.85 9.71
CA LEU A 110 13.60 -3.79 10.27
C LEU A 110 14.21 -2.39 10.13
N LEU A 111 13.91 -1.72 9.02
CA LEU A 111 14.41 -0.39 8.72
C LEU A 111 13.53 0.73 9.30
N ASN A 112 12.43 0.41 9.98
CA ASN A 112 11.41 1.36 10.40
C ASN A 112 10.88 2.22 9.23
N ILE A 113 10.72 1.60 8.06
CA ILE A 113 10.05 2.19 6.90
C ILE A 113 8.61 1.67 6.89
N PHE A 114 7.65 2.58 6.86
CA PHE A 114 6.22 2.23 6.95
C PHE A 114 5.41 2.99 5.92
N HIS A 115 4.25 2.45 5.57
CA HIS A 115 3.30 3.13 4.69
C HIS A 115 2.86 4.46 5.29
N TYR A 116 2.79 5.49 4.45
CA TYR A 116 2.18 6.75 4.81
C TYR A 116 0.68 6.54 4.91
N GLU A 117 0.18 6.62 6.13
CA GLU A 117 -1.25 6.80 6.35
C GLU A 117 -1.52 8.31 6.48
N PRO A 118 -2.49 8.86 5.70
CA PRO A 118 -2.97 10.20 5.99
C PRO A 118 -3.45 10.25 7.44
N PRO A 119 -3.24 11.37 8.17
CA PRO A 119 -3.71 11.47 9.53
C PRO A 119 -5.20 11.13 9.54
N ILE A 120 -5.55 10.09 10.31
CA ILE A 120 -6.95 9.73 10.55
C ILE A 120 -7.54 11.00 11.18
N PRO A 121 -8.57 11.62 10.59
CA PRO A 121 -9.36 12.60 11.33
C PRO A 121 -9.67 11.95 12.67
N GLN A 122 -9.44 12.61 13.81
CA GLN A 122 -9.83 12.03 15.10
C GLN A 122 -11.35 11.85 15.09
N GLU A 123 -11.81 10.72 14.58
CA GLU A 123 -13.22 10.42 14.44
C GLU A 123 -13.69 9.96 15.82
N MET A 124 -14.32 10.89 16.55
CA MET A 124 -15.10 10.58 17.75
C MET A 124 -16.16 9.48 17.49
N ASP A 125 -16.41 9.21 16.21
CA ASP A 125 -17.39 8.30 15.65
C ASP A 125 -16.94 6.83 15.61
N ALA A 126 -15.68 6.52 15.91
CA ALA A 126 -15.21 5.14 15.92
C ALA A 126 -15.73 4.36 17.15
N LYS A 127 -16.15 3.10 16.91
CA LYS A 127 -16.52 2.11 17.93
C LYS A 127 -15.32 1.25 18.36
N GLY A 128 -14.43 0.93 17.42
CA GLY A 128 -13.24 0.11 17.66
C GLY A 128 -12.55 -0.30 16.36
N TYR A 129 -11.62 -1.26 16.44
CA TYR A 129 -11.01 -1.89 15.25
C TYR A 129 -12.00 -2.81 14.52
N LEU A 130 -11.63 -3.29 13.33
CA LEU A 130 -12.43 -4.26 12.58
C LEU A 130 -12.78 -5.49 13.43
N PRO A 131 -14.07 -5.86 13.53
CA PRO A 131 -14.50 -7.05 14.25
C PRO A 131 -14.27 -8.32 13.43
N PHE A 132 -14.43 -9.49 14.07
CA PHE A 132 -14.45 -10.82 13.42
C PHE A 132 -13.25 -11.16 12.53
N SER A 133 -12.10 -10.50 12.72
CA SER A 133 -10.92 -10.65 11.87
C SER A 133 -11.21 -10.41 10.38
N ILE A 134 -12.15 -9.50 10.08
CA ILE A 134 -12.44 -9.08 8.71
C ILE A 134 -11.15 -8.50 8.09
N PRO A 135 -10.68 -9.01 6.94
CA PRO A 135 -9.47 -8.52 6.31
C PRO A 135 -9.70 -7.13 5.70
N LYS A 136 -8.61 -6.37 5.57
CA LYS A 136 -8.63 -5.11 4.82
C LYS A 136 -8.78 -5.39 3.32
N THR A 137 -9.35 -4.43 2.61
CA THR A 137 -9.61 -4.49 1.16
C THR A 137 -8.40 -4.04 0.34
N ASP A 138 -7.19 -4.38 0.79
CA ASP A 138 -5.95 -4.01 0.12
C ASP A 138 -5.71 -5.01 -1.03
N GLU A 139 -5.32 -4.50 -2.19
CA GLU A 139 -4.99 -5.30 -3.37
C GLU A 139 -3.53 -5.07 -3.75
N GLU A 140 -2.87 -6.10 -4.28
CA GLU A 140 -1.47 -6.01 -4.71
C GLU A 140 -1.35 -5.22 -6.02
N GLN A 141 -0.29 -4.42 -6.15
CA GLN A 141 -0.02 -3.68 -7.38
C GLN A 141 0.54 -4.61 -8.45
N TYR A 142 0.08 -4.47 -9.70
CA TYR A 142 0.44 -5.38 -10.78
C TYR A 142 1.96 -5.46 -11.03
N GLN A 143 2.68 -4.36 -10.81
CA GLN A 143 4.13 -4.28 -10.98
C GLN A 143 4.89 -5.17 -9.99
N ASN A 144 4.32 -5.48 -8.82
CA ASN A 144 4.92 -6.38 -7.83
C ASN A 144 4.70 -7.87 -8.18
N LEU A 145 3.85 -8.17 -9.18
CA LEU A 145 3.50 -9.52 -9.60
C LEU A 145 4.35 -10.01 -10.80
N GLU A 146 5.47 -9.35 -11.10
CA GLU A 146 6.35 -9.75 -12.20
C GLU A 146 6.78 -11.22 -12.06
N GLY A 147 6.65 -11.98 -13.14
CA GLY A 147 6.91 -13.43 -13.17
C GLY A 147 5.91 -14.31 -12.40
N LYS A 148 4.94 -13.71 -11.69
CA LYS A 148 3.91 -14.41 -10.89
C LYS A 148 2.49 -14.25 -11.45
N LEU A 149 2.35 -13.58 -12.60
CA LEU A 149 1.05 -13.36 -13.22
C LEU A 149 0.40 -14.70 -13.63
N PRO A 150 -0.89 -14.89 -13.35
CA PRO A 150 -1.62 -16.12 -13.65
C PRO A 150 -2.02 -16.18 -15.14
N PHE A 151 -1.05 -16.25 -16.04
CA PHE A 151 -1.32 -16.26 -17.48
C PHE A 151 -2.27 -17.40 -17.90
N GLY A 152 -3.26 -17.06 -18.72
CA GLY A 152 -4.27 -18.01 -19.22
C GLY A 152 -5.42 -18.31 -18.26
N GLN A 153 -5.43 -17.71 -17.06
CA GLN A 153 -6.57 -17.79 -16.16
C GLN A 153 -7.67 -16.80 -16.58
N LEU A 154 -8.92 -17.15 -16.29
CA LEU A 154 -10.04 -16.23 -16.37
C LEU A 154 -9.97 -15.26 -15.18
N CYS A 155 -10.14 -13.97 -15.46
CA CYS A 155 -10.11 -12.91 -14.45
C CYS A 155 -11.32 -11.99 -14.62
N ASP A 156 -11.85 -11.52 -13.49
CA ASP A 156 -12.81 -10.41 -13.47
C ASP A 156 -12.07 -9.08 -13.63
N LEU A 157 -12.65 -8.15 -14.41
CA LEU A 157 -12.08 -6.84 -14.68
C LEU A 157 -13.02 -5.76 -14.15
N ASP A 158 -12.61 -5.12 -13.06
CA ASP A 158 -13.36 -4.05 -12.41
C ASP A 158 -12.66 -2.70 -12.52
N LEU A 159 -13.44 -1.61 -12.56
CA LEU A 159 -12.90 -0.26 -12.51
C LEU A 159 -12.49 0.08 -11.07
N LYS A 160 -11.21 0.42 -10.86
CA LYS A 160 -10.74 0.95 -9.57
C LYS A 160 -11.28 2.37 -9.35
N VAL A 161 -12.38 2.47 -8.60
CA VAL A 161 -12.93 3.76 -8.14
C VAL A 161 -12.01 4.39 -7.09
N ASP A 162 -11.69 5.66 -7.26
CA ASP A 162 -10.96 6.46 -6.27
C ASP A 162 -11.94 7.01 -5.24
N GLY A 163 -11.72 6.65 -3.98
CA GLY A 163 -12.71 6.87 -2.94
C GLY A 163 -12.32 6.20 -1.63
N MET A 164 -13.28 6.15 -0.72
CA MET A 164 -13.11 5.61 0.61
C MET A 164 -13.54 4.15 0.64
N SER A 165 -12.71 3.26 1.22
CA SER A 165 -13.12 1.88 1.49
C SER A 165 -14.18 1.87 2.58
N THR A 166 -15.32 1.25 2.31
CA THR A 166 -16.40 1.10 3.27
C THR A 166 -16.95 -0.31 3.19
N SER A 167 -17.10 -0.99 4.31
CA SER A 167 -17.72 -2.32 4.35
C SER A 167 -18.89 -2.33 5.32
N PHE A 168 -19.86 -3.18 5.05
CA PHE A 168 -21.02 -3.40 5.91
C PHE A 168 -21.10 -4.88 6.25
N TYR A 169 -21.43 -5.22 7.48
CA TYR A 169 -21.66 -6.61 7.87
C TYR A 169 -23.01 -6.79 8.52
N TYR A 170 -23.55 -8.01 8.39
CA TYR A 170 -24.64 -8.48 9.23
C TYR A 170 -24.30 -9.88 9.77
N GLU A 171 -24.33 -9.99 11.08
CA GLU A 171 -24.02 -11.21 11.82
C GLU A 171 -25.33 -11.76 12.40
N ILE A 172 -25.69 -12.99 12.00
CA ILE A 172 -27.03 -13.53 12.21
C ILE A 172 -27.26 -13.95 13.67
N GLU A 173 -26.23 -14.46 14.36
CA GLU A 173 -26.39 -15.03 15.70
C GLU A 173 -26.72 -13.96 16.74
N SER A 174 -25.97 -12.86 16.73
CA SER A 174 -26.19 -11.67 17.57
C SER A 174 -27.16 -10.66 16.95
N LYS A 175 -27.54 -10.85 15.68
CA LYS A 175 -28.35 -9.92 14.89
C LYS A 175 -27.73 -8.52 14.82
N SER A 176 -26.40 -8.47 14.74
CA SER A 176 -25.66 -7.21 14.72
C SER A 176 -25.38 -6.76 13.30
N PHE A 177 -25.65 -5.48 13.05
CA PHE A 177 -25.22 -4.76 11.86
C PHE A 177 -24.06 -3.85 12.23
N GLY A 178 -23.11 -3.68 11.33
CA GLY A 178 -22.07 -2.68 11.52
C GLY A 178 -21.55 -2.08 10.24
N VAL A 179 -20.97 -0.89 10.41
CA VAL A 179 -20.39 -0.06 9.35
C VAL A 179 -18.89 0.01 9.59
N LEU A 180 -18.09 -0.31 8.57
CA LEU A 180 -16.64 -0.42 8.65
C LEU A 180 -15.99 0.56 7.68
N GLY A 181 -14.96 1.26 8.15
CA GLY A 181 -13.97 1.90 7.28
C GLY A 181 -12.86 0.91 6.89
N ARG A 182 -11.70 1.43 6.48
CA ARG A 182 -10.53 0.59 6.14
C ARG A 182 -9.97 -0.19 7.34
N GLU A 183 -9.99 0.42 8.53
CA GLU A 183 -9.35 -0.13 9.74
C GLU A 183 -10.24 -0.16 10.98
N LEU A 184 -11.35 0.58 10.97
CA LEU A 184 -12.17 0.84 12.15
C LEU A 184 -13.63 0.48 11.89
N GLU A 185 -14.30 -0.01 12.92
CA GLU A 185 -15.77 -0.06 13.00
C GLU A 185 -16.29 1.30 13.45
N MET A 186 -17.25 1.84 12.73
CA MET A 186 -17.93 3.10 13.02
C MET A 186 -19.15 2.84 13.90
N ARG A 187 -19.47 3.80 14.78
CA ARG A 187 -20.76 3.81 15.49
C ARG A 187 -21.87 4.06 14.49
N GLU A 188 -22.94 3.29 14.57
CA GLU A 188 -24.06 3.41 13.63
C GLU A 188 -24.73 4.80 13.73
N GLU A 189 -24.72 5.40 14.92
CA GLU A 189 -25.36 6.69 15.21
C GLU A 189 -24.50 7.90 14.80
N ALA A 190 -23.26 7.66 14.38
CA ALA A 190 -22.39 8.73 13.90
C ALA A 190 -22.92 9.32 12.59
N VAL A 191 -22.66 10.60 12.35
CA VAL A 191 -23.00 11.26 11.08
C VAL A 191 -21.72 11.52 10.31
N ASN A 192 -21.33 10.55 9.47
CA ASN A 192 -20.12 10.62 8.66
C ASN A 192 -20.32 10.01 7.27
N ASN A 193 -19.27 10.07 6.44
CA ASN A 193 -19.33 9.60 5.06
C ASN A 193 -19.62 8.10 4.93
N TYR A 194 -19.34 7.31 5.98
CA TYR A 194 -19.63 5.87 6.00
C TYR A 194 -21.10 5.61 6.33
N THR A 195 -21.63 6.21 7.41
CA THR A 195 -22.98 5.96 7.90
C THR A 195 -24.08 6.56 7.03
N ILE A 196 -23.82 7.71 6.37
CA ILE A 196 -24.77 8.32 5.42
C ILE A 196 -25.14 7.36 4.28
N MET A 197 -24.23 6.45 3.90
CA MET A 197 -24.51 5.45 2.87
C MET A 197 -25.52 4.40 3.29
N VAL A 198 -25.63 4.11 4.59
CA VAL A 198 -26.58 3.12 5.12
C VAL A 198 -27.99 3.54 4.75
N ASP A 199 -28.36 4.79 5.06
CA ASP A 199 -29.69 5.32 4.79
C ASP A 199 -29.88 5.58 3.29
N LYS A 200 -28.89 6.19 2.62
CA LYS A 200 -28.98 6.55 1.21
C LYS A 200 -29.31 5.36 0.31
N TYR A 201 -28.76 4.19 0.61
CA TYR A 201 -28.95 2.98 -0.20
C TYR A 201 -29.77 1.89 0.48
N ASP A 202 -30.33 2.17 1.67
CA ASP A 202 -31.09 1.22 2.47
C ASP A 202 -30.31 -0.08 2.74
N ILE A 203 -29.01 0.06 3.06
CA ILE A 203 -28.07 -1.07 3.15
C ILE A 203 -28.46 -2.02 4.28
N LYS A 204 -28.81 -1.48 5.46
CA LYS A 204 -29.10 -2.29 6.65
C LYS A 204 -30.27 -3.25 6.40
N ASN A 205 -31.36 -2.76 5.83
CA ASN A 205 -32.54 -3.59 5.57
C ASN A 205 -32.24 -4.64 4.49
N LYS A 206 -31.63 -4.24 3.37
CA LYS A 206 -31.27 -5.16 2.28
C LYS A 206 -30.31 -6.25 2.73
N LEU A 207 -29.30 -5.88 3.51
CA LEU A 207 -28.30 -6.81 4.01
C LEU A 207 -28.91 -7.79 5.01
N THR A 208 -29.73 -7.28 5.94
CA THR A 208 -30.46 -8.11 6.93
C THR A 208 -31.37 -9.10 6.22
N GLU A 209 -32.21 -8.64 5.28
CA GLU A 209 -33.13 -9.49 4.53
C GLU A 209 -32.38 -10.59 3.77
N TYR A 210 -31.28 -10.23 3.10
CA TYR A 210 -30.46 -11.17 2.35
C TYR A 210 -29.81 -12.23 3.25
N CYS A 211 -29.17 -11.81 4.34
CA CYS A 211 -28.51 -12.73 5.27
C CYS A 211 -29.50 -13.66 5.98
N GLU A 212 -30.63 -13.14 6.47
CA GLU A 212 -31.68 -13.94 7.12
C GLU A 212 -32.29 -14.95 6.15
N LYS A 213 -32.52 -14.55 4.88
CA LYS A 213 -33.03 -15.44 3.84
C LYS A 213 -32.05 -16.56 3.49
N MET A 214 -30.76 -16.23 3.36
CA MET A 214 -29.74 -17.18 2.91
C MET A 214 -29.05 -17.95 4.04
N LYS A 215 -29.27 -17.55 5.29
CA LYS A 215 -28.71 -18.15 6.51
C LYS A 215 -27.17 -18.20 6.55
N PHE A 216 -26.50 -17.12 6.15
CA PHE A 216 -25.06 -16.99 6.31
C PHE A 216 -24.63 -15.54 6.63
N HIS A 217 -23.50 -15.40 7.33
CA HIS A 217 -22.90 -14.10 7.64
C HIS A 217 -22.32 -13.47 6.38
N PHE A 218 -22.62 -12.20 6.12
CA PHE A 218 -22.14 -11.53 4.92
C PHE A 218 -21.44 -10.23 5.28
N VAL A 219 -20.28 -10.02 4.65
CA VAL A 219 -19.55 -8.75 4.62
C VAL A 219 -19.60 -8.25 3.19
N PHE A 220 -20.13 -7.05 3.01
CA PHE A 220 -20.26 -6.40 1.72
C PHE A 220 -19.33 -5.19 1.65
N VAL A 221 -18.50 -5.12 0.62
CA VAL A 221 -17.50 -4.06 0.43
C VAL A 221 -17.99 -3.10 -0.66
N VAL A 222 -17.89 -1.80 -0.38
CA VAL A 222 -18.23 -0.70 -1.30
C VAL A 222 -17.09 0.32 -1.30
N LYS A 223 -16.80 0.89 -2.47
CA LYS A 223 -16.03 2.13 -2.56
C LYS A 223 -16.95 3.30 -2.87
N HIS A 224 -16.88 4.34 -2.06
CA HIS A 224 -17.63 5.57 -2.27
C HIS A 224 -16.69 6.70 -2.69
N MET A 225 -17.01 7.36 -3.80
CA MET A 225 -16.34 8.61 -4.18
C MET A 225 -16.79 9.69 -3.20
N VAL A 226 -15.81 10.38 -2.60
CA VAL A 226 -16.02 11.53 -1.70
C VAL A 226 -16.06 12.80 -2.53
#